data_AF-A0A952IZ64-F1
#
_entry.id   AF-A0A952IZ64-F1
#
_cell.length_a   1.000
_cell.length_b   1.000
_cell.length_c   1.000
_cell.angle_alpha   90.00
_cell.angle_beta   90.00
_cell.angle_gamma   90.00
#
_symmetry.space_group_name_H-M   'P 1'
#
loop_
_entity.id
_entity.type
_entity.pdbx_description
1 polymer ?
#
loop_
_entity_poly.entity_id
_entity_poly.type
_entity_poly.pdbx_seq_one_letter_code
_entity_poly.pdbx_strand_id
1 'polypeptide(L)'
;MAHHAHEPQVTVLPPDKAKIKKLWTVALYLLVITIFEFAVAFLVPHEYKQLRVWIFVGMTIVKAGYIVGEFMHLRYEVKVLFWSILIPVLFIVWMLVAFVYEGIKMPVFQ
;
A
#
# COMPACT_ATOMS: atom_id res chain seq x y z
N MET A 1 41.58 35.92 12.53
CA MET A 1 41.75 34.56 11.98
C MET A 1 40.41 34.17 11.39
N ALA A 2 40.30 34.11 10.07
CA ALA A 2 39.04 33.83 9.39
C ALA A 2 38.75 32.33 9.47
N HIS A 3 37.66 31.99 10.16
CA HIS A 3 37.14 30.62 10.22
C HIS A 3 36.54 30.30 8.84
N HIS A 4 37.30 29.57 8.01
CA HIS A 4 36.78 28.99 6.78
C HIS A 4 35.68 27.98 7.15
N ALA A 5 34.43 28.37 6.93
CA ALA A 5 33.27 27.49 7.03
C ALA A 5 33.44 26.36 5.99
N HIS A 6 33.61 25.14 6.49
CA HIS A 6 33.64 23.94 5.68
C HIS A 6 32.20 23.67 5.21
N GLU A 7 31.83 24.17 4.02
CA GLU A 7 30.54 23.83 3.44
C GLU A 7 30.56 22.32 3.09
N PRO A 8 29.62 21.51 3.61
CA PRO A 8 29.57 20.10 3.29
C PRO A 8 29.29 19.96 1.80
N GLN A 9 30.32 19.59 1.04
CA GLN A 9 30.25 19.43 -0.40
C GLN A 9 29.32 18.24 -0.72
N VAL A 10 28.05 18.53 -1.01
CA VAL A 10 27.04 17.52 -1.37
C VAL A 10 27.38 16.97 -2.75
N THR A 11 28.06 15.82 -2.77
CA THR A 11 28.34 15.07 -3.99
C THR A 11 27.03 14.44 -4.48
N VAL A 12 26.40 15.07 -5.48
CA VAL A 12 25.18 14.57 -6.11
C VAL A 12 25.47 13.27 -6.86
N LEU A 13 25.00 12.15 -6.32
CA LEU A 13 25.10 10.86 -7.00
C LEU A 13 24.35 10.94 -8.35
N PRO A 14 24.94 10.41 -9.44
CA PRO A 14 24.28 10.41 -10.74
C PRO A 14 22.96 9.62 -10.68
N PRO A 15 21.89 10.08 -11.36
CA PRO A 15 20.59 9.40 -11.35
C PRO A 15 20.70 7.96 -11.85
N ASP A 16 20.27 7.02 -11.00
CA ASP A 16 20.31 5.59 -11.31
C ASP A 16 19.17 5.21 -12.26
N LYS A 17 19.48 5.17 -13.57
CA LYS A 17 18.52 4.91 -14.64
C LYS A 17 17.84 3.54 -14.50
N ALA A 18 18.47 2.58 -13.82
CA ALA A 18 17.88 1.25 -13.58
C ALA A 18 16.67 1.33 -12.62
N LYS A 19 16.78 2.11 -11.54
CA LYS A 19 15.68 2.34 -10.59
C LYS A 19 14.50 3.03 -11.25
N ILE A 20 14.78 4.05 -12.08
CA ILE A 20 13.75 4.81 -12.80
C ILE A 20 12.99 3.91 -13.80
N LYS A 21 13.70 3.06 -14.55
CA LYS A 21 13.06 2.11 -15.47
C LYS A 21 12.17 1.10 -14.75
N LYS A 22 12.63 0.60 -13.60
CA LYS A 22 11.86 -0.34 -12.79
C LYS A 22 10.58 0.30 -12.24
N LEU A 23 10.66 1.55 -11.80
CA LEU A 23 9.50 2.34 -11.38
C LEU A 23 8.43 2.44 -12.48
N TRP A 24 8.85 2.79 -13.69
CA TRP A 24 7.97 2.88 -14.86
C TRP A 24 7.33 1.54 -15.22
N THR A 25 8.08 0.45 -15.08
CA THR A 25 7.59 -0.90 -15.34
C THR A 25 6.48 -1.28 -14.33
N VAL A 26 6.70 -1.00 -13.05
CA VAL A 26 5.71 -1.26 -12.00
C VAL A 26 4.48 -0.35 -12.14
N ALA A 27 4.68 0.92 -12.50
CA ALA A 27 3.59 1.85 -12.79
C ALA A 27 2.69 1.31 -13.91
N LEU A 28 3.28 0.73 -14.97
CA LEU A 28 2.53 0.12 -16.06
C LEU A 28 1.73 -1.10 -15.59
N TYR A 29 2.32 -1.99 -14.79
CA TYR A 29 1.59 -3.13 -14.22
C TYR A 29 0.39 -2.69 -13.37
N LEU A 30 0.57 -1.66 -12.55
CA LEU A 30 -0.49 -1.11 -11.70
C LEU A 30 -1.61 -0.45 -12.51
N LEU A 31 -1.26 0.23 -13.61
CA LEU A 31 -2.23 0.76 -14.56
C LEU A 31 -3.07 -0.37 -15.17
N VAL A 32 -2.43 -1.44 -15.64
CA VAL A 32 -3.11 -2.60 -16.22
C VAL A 32 -4.07 -3.26 -15.23
N ILE A 33 -3.61 -3.52 -13.99
CA ILE A 33 -4.48 -4.07 -12.93
C ILE A 33 -5.68 -3.16 -12.67
N THR A 34 -5.46 -1.85 -12.62
CA THR A 34 -6.53 -0.87 -12.35
C THR A 34 -7.55 -0.82 -13.50
N ILE A 35 -7.11 -0.89 -14.77
CA ILE A 35 -8.01 -1.00 -15.92
C ILE A 35 -8.86 -2.28 -15.82
N PHE A 36 -8.23 -3.39 -15.42
CA PHE A 36 -8.93 -4.66 -15.22
C PHE A 36 -9.95 -4.60 -14.08
N GLU A 37 -9.63 -3.90 -12.98
CA GLU A 37 -10.54 -3.59 -11.88
C GLU A 37 -11.81 -2.88 -12.39
N PHE A 38 -11.63 -1.84 -13.20
CA PHE A 38 -12.76 -1.11 -13.80
C PHE A 38 -13.55 -2.00 -14.78
N ALA A 39 -12.87 -2.79 -15.62
CA ALA A 39 -13.54 -3.71 -16.53
C ALA A 39 -14.43 -4.71 -15.77
N VAL A 40 -13.93 -5.31 -14.69
CA VAL A 40 -14.72 -6.20 -13.82
C VAL A 40 -15.87 -5.44 -13.15
N ALA A 41 -15.63 -4.21 -12.69
CA ALA A 41 -16.67 -3.40 -12.06
C ALA A 41 -17.83 -3.10 -13.02
N PHE A 42 -17.56 -2.82 -14.29
CA PHE A 42 -18.56 -2.45 -15.29
C PHE A 42 -19.17 -3.64 -16.06
N LEU A 43 -18.42 -4.71 -16.33
CA LEU A 43 -18.87 -5.82 -17.17
C LEU A 43 -19.59 -6.93 -16.40
N VAL A 44 -19.30 -7.11 -15.10
CA VAL A 44 -19.97 -8.18 -14.33
C VAL A 44 -21.44 -7.80 -14.07
N PRO A 45 -22.43 -8.68 -14.33
CA PRO A 45 -23.84 -8.44 -14.03
C PRO A 45 -24.11 -8.38 -12.52
N HIS A 46 -25.11 -7.59 -12.09
CA HIS A 46 -25.45 -7.39 -10.66
C HIS A 46 -25.82 -8.68 -9.91
N GLU A 47 -26.21 -9.72 -10.64
CA GLU A 47 -26.54 -11.05 -10.10
C GLU A 47 -25.37 -11.70 -9.35
N TYR A 48 -24.13 -11.41 -9.75
CA TYR A 48 -22.91 -11.93 -9.11
C TYR A 48 -22.23 -10.87 -8.22
N LYS A 49 -23.01 -10.10 -7.46
CA LYS A 49 -22.51 -9.02 -6.61
C LYS A 49 -21.41 -9.48 -5.65
N GLN A 50 -21.58 -10.63 -4.99
CA GLN A 50 -20.60 -11.16 -4.04
C GLN A 50 -19.27 -11.50 -4.73
N LEU A 51 -19.33 -12.20 -5.86
CA LEU A 51 -18.14 -12.59 -6.64
C LEU A 51 -17.36 -11.37 -7.13
N ARG A 52 -18.07 -10.35 -7.62
CA ARG A 52 -17.47 -9.07 -8.04
C ARG A 52 -16.71 -8.41 -6.89
N VAL A 53 -17.32 -8.33 -5.71
CA VAL A 53 -16.70 -7.71 -4.53
C VAL A 53 -15.43 -8.47 -4.13
N TRP A 54 -15.47 -9.80 -4.08
CA TRP A 54 -14.29 -10.59 -3.72
C TRP A 54 -13.14 -10.46 -4.73
N ILE A 55 -13.46 -10.46 -6.02
CA ILE A 55 -12.47 -10.25 -7.09
C ILE A 55 -11.87 -8.85 -7.01
N PHE A 56 -12.70 -7.83 -6.79
CA PHE A 56 -12.26 -6.45 -6.64
C PHE A 56 -11.31 -6.31 -5.45
N VAL A 57 -11.73 -6.76 -4.27
CA VAL A 57 -10.90 -6.75 -3.05
C VAL A 57 -9.57 -7.47 -3.27
N GLY A 58 -9.58 -8.65 -3.91
CA GLY A 58 -8.37 -9.40 -4.22
C GLY A 58 -7.41 -8.61 -5.12
N MET A 59 -7.91 -8.02 -6.21
CA MET A 59 -7.08 -7.19 -7.11
C MET A 59 -6.55 -5.94 -6.40
N THR A 60 -7.35 -5.29 -5.55
CA THR A 60 -6.92 -4.12 -4.79
C THR A 60 -5.80 -4.47 -3.80
N ILE A 61 -5.86 -5.65 -3.15
CA ILE A 61 -4.78 -6.14 -2.27
C ILE A 61 -3.50 -6.40 -3.06
N VAL A 62 -3.59 -7.06 -4.22
CA VAL A 62 -2.43 -7.33 -5.08
C VAL A 62 -1.77 -6.00 -5.48
N LYS A 63 -2.56 -5.04 -5.93
CA LYS A 63 -2.11 -3.68 -6.24
C LYS A 63 -1.42 -2.99 -5.07
N ALA A 64 -2.02 -3.05 -3.87
CA ALA A 64 -1.42 -2.47 -2.66
C ALA A 64 -0.05 -3.10 -2.36
N GLY A 65 0.09 -4.42 -2.52
CA GLY A 65 1.36 -5.12 -2.39
C GLY A 65 2.44 -4.64 -3.37
N TYR A 66 2.10 -4.43 -4.64
CA TYR A 66 3.03 -3.88 -5.64
C TYR A 66 3.45 -2.44 -5.32
N ILE A 67 2.53 -1.60 -4.81
CA ILE A 67 2.84 -0.22 -4.42
C ILE A 67 3.80 -0.20 -3.22
N VAL A 68 3.45 -0.90 -2.15
CA VAL A 68 4.26 -0.98 -0.92
C VAL A 68 5.62 -1.61 -1.22
N GLY A 69 5.67 -2.65 -2.05
CA GLY A 69 6.92 -3.34 -2.38
C GLY A 69 7.91 -2.50 -3.19
N GLU A 70 7.45 -1.82 -4.24
CA GLU A 70 8.34 -1.18 -5.23
C GLU A 70 8.30 0.36 -5.19
N PHE A 71 7.15 1.00 -4.94
CA PHE A 71 7.10 2.47 -4.82
C PHE A 71 7.62 2.98 -3.48
N MET A 72 7.41 2.21 -2.41
CA MET A 72 7.86 2.60 -1.08
C MET A 72 9.25 2.06 -0.73
N HIS A 73 9.97 1.38 -1.64
CA HIS A 73 11.30 0.77 -1.41
C HIS A 73 11.38 -0.17 -0.19
N LEU A 74 10.24 -0.52 0.40
CA LEU A 74 10.13 -1.24 1.68
C LEU A 74 10.73 -2.63 1.67
N ARG A 75 10.84 -3.22 0.48
CA ARG A 75 11.24 -4.62 0.29
C ARG A 75 12.75 -4.87 0.47
N TYR A 76 13.59 -3.84 0.37
CA TYR A 76 15.05 -4.02 0.41
C TYR A 76 15.78 -3.16 1.46
N GLU A 77 15.30 -1.97 1.80
CA GLU A 77 16.09 -1.04 2.63
C GLU A 77 15.56 -0.81 4.06
N VAL A 78 14.28 -1.06 4.36
CA VAL A 78 13.69 -0.58 5.63
C VAL A 78 12.73 -1.57 6.30
N LYS A 79 13.27 -2.69 6.80
CA LYS A 79 12.54 -3.62 7.67
C LYS A 79 11.86 -2.91 8.85
N VAL A 80 12.47 -1.83 9.34
CA VAL A 80 11.92 -0.96 10.40
C VAL A 80 10.63 -0.26 9.95
N LEU A 81 10.57 0.24 8.71
CA LEU A 81 9.39 0.93 8.19
C LEU A 81 8.22 -0.06 7.94
N PHE A 82 8.52 -1.32 7.60
CA PHE A 82 7.50 -2.37 7.56
C PHE A 82 6.86 -2.60 8.94
N TRP A 83 7.67 -2.73 9.99
CA TRP A 83 7.17 -2.87 11.37
C TRP A 83 6.42 -1.62 11.87
N SER A 84 6.85 -0.41 11.47
CA SER A 84 6.15 0.82 11.84
C SER A 84 4.78 0.98 11.19
N ILE A 85 4.50 0.30 10.07
CA ILE A 85 3.18 0.27 9.44
C ILE A 85 2.35 -0.92 9.97
N LEU A 86 2.98 -2.08 10.14
CA LEU A 86 2.28 -3.30 10.56
C LEU A 86 1.70 -3.19 11.98
N ILE A 87 2.47 -2.63 12.93
CA ILE A 87 2.05 -2.53 14.34
C ILE A 87 0.80 -1.63 14.49
N PRO A 88 0.74 -0.40 13.93
CA PRO A 88 -0.47 0.42 14.00
C PRO A 88 -1.68 -0.21 13.31
N VAL A 89 -1.50 -0.85 12.16
CA VAL A 89 -2.61 -1.51 11.44
C VAL A 89 -3.15 -2.67 12.27
N LEU A 90 -2.29 -3.49 12.86
CA LEU A 90 -2.70 -4.59 13.72
C LEU A 90 -3.45 -4.09 14.97
N PHE A 91 -2.99 -3.00 15.57
CA PHE A 91 -3.65 -2.36 16.70
C PHE A 91 -5.05 -1.86 16.33
N ILE A 92 -5.22 -1.24 15.16
CA ILE A 92 -6.54 -0.78 14.68
C ILE A 92 -7.48 -1.97 14.44
N VAL A 93 -7.01 -3.04 13.79
CA VAL A 93 -7.84 -4.24 13.54
C VAL A 93 -8.27 -4.88 14.85
N TRP A 94 -7.35 -5.01 15.81
CA TRP A 94 -7.67 -5.49 17.15
C TRP A 94 -8.76 -4.63 17.82
N MET A 95 -8.59 -3.31 17.78
CA MET A 95 -9.54 -2.37 18.38
C MET A 95 -10.93 -2.46 17.73
N LEU A 96 -11.00 -2.57 16.40
CA LEU A 96 -12.26 -2.75 15.68
C LEU A 96 -12.99 -4.01 16.13
N VAL A 97 -12.28 -5.14 16.25
CA VAL A 97 -12.85 -6.40 16.73
C VAL A 97 -13.35 -6.24 18.17
N ALA A 98 -12.57 -5.60 19.05
CA ALA A 98 -12.96 -5.36 20.43
C ALA A 98 -14.22 -4.49 20.52
N PHE A 99 -14.31 -3.39 19.77
CA PHE A 99 -15.48 -2.52 19.75
C PHE A 99 -16.72 -3.20 19.17
N VAL A 100 -16.58 -4.02 18.12
CA VAL A 100 -17.70 -4.81 17.59
C VAL A 100 -18.18 -5.84 18.61
N TYR A 101 -17.26 -6.53 19.29
CA TYR A 101 -17.60 -7.52 20.30
C TYR A 101 -18.31 -6.89 21.51
N GLU A 102 -17.78 -5.77 22.02
CA GLU A 102 -18.40 -5.03 23.12
C GLU A 102 -19.77 -4.46 22.69
N GLY A 103 -19.86 -3.96 21.45
CA GLY A 103 -21.10 -3.48 20.86
C GLY A 103 -22.20 -4.53 20.78
N ILE A 104 -21.86 -5.76 20.36
CA ILE A 104 -22.80 -6.90 20.30
C ILE A 104 -23.20 -7.35 21.71
N LYS A 105 -22.31 -7.24 22.70
CA LYS A 105 -22.58 -7.57 24.10
C LYS A 105 -23.45 -6.55 24.82
N MET A 106 -23.62 -5.34 24.30
CA MET A 106 -24.45 -4.34 24.96
C MET A 106 -25.92 -4.77 24.98
N PRO A 107 -26.60 -4.70 26.14
CA PRO A 107 -27.98 -5.15 26.31
C PRO A 107 -29.03 -4.30 25.55
N VAL A 108 -28.60 -3.25 24.84
CA VAL A 108 -29.45 -2.46 23.94
C VAL A 108 -29.84 -3.21 22.65
N PHE A 109 -29.12 -4.27 22.29
CA PHE A 109 -29.36 -5.07 21.06
C PHE A 109 -29.81 -6.53 21.33
N GLN A 110 -30.09 -6.89 22.59
CA GLN A 110 -30.80 -8.13 22.97
C GLN A 110 -32.27 -7.83 23.23
#